data_AF-A0A395H3B9-F1
#
_entry.id   AF-A0A395H3B9-F1
#
_cell.length_a   1.000
_cell.length_b   1.000
_cell.length_c   1.000
_cell.angle_alpha   90.00
_cell.angle_beta   90.00
_cell.angle_gamma   90.00
#
_symmetry.space_group_name_H-M   'P 1'
#
loop_
_entity.id
_entity.type
_entity.pdbx_description
1 polymer ?
#
loop_
_entity_poly.entity_id
_entity_poly.type
_entity_poly.pdbx_seq_one_letter_code
_entity_poly.pdbx_strand_id
1 'polypeptide(L)'
;MAAGPGPKPFRVLLRHHRDLFVNPLFWTSRHLDLVGCRFEDVDTANDEPTQASDCGTGGDRNFSDVESLATNLILGVKYRCLVSILVGEGHAFAKSRKGSPFFFAGRPVHRPHYTVFRRHGQPNDLARKGSPPLIGYLHYTDVTGDRLNEFEPCPDPSGRLNFIGASIRNKRVAQITPKDWTEDPYYVCVMLALAQLQERKLDSPKPIIYTSRLLVTNALDKEYIHLYEVEISARLLEDLRNPTNATEYTKWPNIRHKKLPFAPYATFTDRIVTELVAPSHPNSSPPDDMNGVIMHGAKRALDQESSEQCKVRRTS
;
A
#
# COMPACT_ATOMS: atom_id res chain seq x y z
N MET A 1 25.57 10.42 -18.42
CA MET A 1 24.75 10.23 -17.21
C MET A 1 24.92 8.78 -16.79
N ALA A 2 25.64 8.52 -15.70
CA ALA A 2 25.84 7.16 -15.22
C ALA A 2 24.52 6.68 -14.59
N ALA A 3 23.99 5.56 -15.09
CA ALA A 3 22.89 4.87 -14.42
C ALA A 3 23.31 4.59 -12.98
N GLY A 4 22.54 5.09 -12.01
CA GLY A 4 22.76 4.77 -10.60
C GLY A 4 22.77 3.25 -10.41
N PRO A 5 23.48 2.73 -9.40
CA PRO A 5 23.48 1.30 -9.13
C PRO A 5 22.03 0.85 -8.92
N GLY A 6 21.61 -0.15 -9.72
CA GLY A 6 20.26 -0.70 -9.67
C GLY A 6 19.88 -1.15 -8.25
N PRO A 7 18.57 -1.29 -7.98
CA PRO A 7 18.07 -1.54 -6.64
C PRO A 7 18.61 -2.87 -6.10
N LYS A 8 19.01 -2.86 -4.81
CA LYS A 8 19.80 -3.94 -4.20
C LYS A 8 18.93 -4.91 -3.39
N PRO A 9 19.30 -6.20 -3.26
CA PRO A 9 18.65 -7.14 -2.36
C PRO A 9 18.61 -6.64 -0.90
N PHE A 10 17.57 -7.00 -0.14
CA PHE A 10 17.44 -6.62 1.28
C PHE A 10 18.65 -7.00 2.12
N ARG A 11 19.23 -8.19 1.88
CA ARG A 11 20.43 -8.64 2.58
C ARG A 11 21.62 -7.70 2.36
N VAL A 12 21.73 -7.12 1.16
CA VAL A 12 22.78 -6.15 0.83
C VAL A 12 22.48 -4.79 1.47
N LEU A 13 21.22 -4.34 1.43
CA LEU A 13 20.79 -3.12 2.13
C LEU A 13 21.06 -3.20 3.64
N LEU A 14 20.73 -4.33 4.28
CA LEU A 14 21.00 -4.56 5.71
C LEU A 14 22.48 -4.48 6.09
N ARG A 15 23.37 -4.89 5.19
CA ARG A 15 24.82 -4.90 5.44
C ARG A 15 25.44 -3.53 5.24
N HIS A 16 25.03 -2.80 4.21
CA HIS A 16 25.72 -1.58 3.77
C HIS A 16 24.96 -0.29 4.08
N HIS A 17 23.69 -0.38 4.45
CA HIS A 17 22.81 0.76 4.66
C HIS A 17 21.95 0.55 5.91
N ARG A 18 22.59 0.33 7.06
CA ARG A 18 21.90 0.17 8.36
C ARG A 18 21.09 1.40 8.77
N ASP A 19 21.48 2.57 8.27
CA ASP A 19 20.76 3.83 8.41
C ASP A 19 19.34 3.79 7.82
N LEU A 20 19.01 2.79 7.00
CA LEU A 20 17.68 2.60 6.43
C LEU A 20 16.70 1.85 7.33
N PHE A 21 17.23 1.11 8.31
CA PHE A 21 16.41 0.29 9.21
C PHE A 21 16.13 1.04 10.51
N VAL A 22 15.60 2.25 10.34
CA VAL A 22 15.10 3.10 11.42
C VAL A 22 13.61 2.88 11.63
N ASN A 23 13.08 3.44 12.71
CA ASN A 23 11.64 3.48 12.96
C ASN A 23 10.91 4.04 11.71
N PRO A 24 9.86 3.39 11.19
CA PRO A 24 9.11 3.87 10.02
C PRO A 24 8.56 5.29 10.13
N LEU A 25 8.33 5.82 11.34
CA LEU A 25 7.98 7.23 11.53
C LEU A 25 9.03 8.21 10.98
N PHE A 26 10.28 7.76 10.87
CA PHE A 26 11.42 8.52 10.36
C PHE A 26 11.75 8.25 8.89
N TRP A 27 10.94 7.44 8.20
CA TRP A 27 11.13 7.23 6.78
C TRP A 27 10.93 8.53 6.00
N THR A 28 11.80 8.71 5.01
CA THR A 28 11.86 9.86 4.10
C THR A 28 11.86 9.36 2.66
N SER A 29 11.69 10.24 1.68
CA SER A 29 11.71 9.87 0.25
C SER A 29 12.96 9.06 -0.12
N ARG A 30 14.13 9.40 0.45
CA ARG A 30 15.38 8.65 0.30
C ARG A 30 15.24 7.16 0.63
N HIS A 31 14.42 6.80 1.60
CA HIS A 31 14.18 5.39 1.95
C HIS A 31 13.41 4.66 0.84
N LEU A 32 12.45 5.34 0.21
CA LEU A 32 11.67 4.79 -0.90
C LEU A 32 12.50 4.70 -2.19
N ASP A 33 13.31 5.71 -2.48
CA ASP A 33 14.20 5.75 -3.65
C ASP A 33 15.14 4.55 -3.69
N LEU A 34 15.67 4.14 -2.54
CA LEU A 34 16.62 3.04 -2.41
C LEU A 34 16.01 1.66 -2.69
N VAL A 35 14.69 1.54 -2.47
CA VAL A 35 13.96 0.30 -2.75
C VAL A 35 13.21 0.36 -4.08
N GLY A 36 13.19 1.52 -4.75
CA GLY A 36 12.50 1.75 -6.02
C GLY A 36 10.99 1.89 -5.87
N CYS A 37 10.50 2.27 -4.69
CA CYS A 37 9.09 2.53 -4.41
C CYS A 37 8.78 4.00 -4.73
N ARG A 38 7.65 4.27 -5.40
CA ARG A 38 7.22 5.65 -5.72
C ARG A 38 5.70 5.78 -5.66
N PHE A 39 5.24 7.01 -5.45
CA PHE A 39 3.83 7.37 -5.60
C PHE A 39 3.54 7.69 -7.07
N GLU A 40 2.39 7.24 -7.55
CA GLU A 40 1.89 7.45 -8.90
C GLU A 40 0.46 7.99 -8.78
N ASP A 41 0.30 9.28 -9.09
CA ASP A 41 -1.02 9.90 -9.19
C ASP A 41 -1.79 9.25 -10.34
N VAL A 42 -2.99 8.76 -10.03
CA VAL A 42 -3.94 8.28 -11.01
C VAL A 42 -4.95 9.39 -11.24
N ASP A 43 -4.91 9.98 -12.43
CA ASP A 43 -5.89 10.98 -12.82
C ASP A 43 -7.29 10.38 -12.72
N THR A 44 -8.12 10.97 -11.87
CA THR A 44 -9.55 10.78 -11.94
C THR A 44 -9.98 11.57 -13.17
N ALA A 45 -10.14 10.88 -14.31
CA ALA A 45 -10.73 11.49 -15.49
C ALA A 45 -11.97 12.27 -15.03
N ASN A 46 -12.06 13.54 -15.41
CA ASN A 46 -13.13 14.45 -15.05
C ASN A 46 -14.48 13.84 -15.46
N ASP A 47 -15.10 13.09 -14.55
CA ASP A 47 -16.51 12.76 -14.65
C ASP A 47 -17.25 14.07 -14.40
N GLU A 48 -17.56 14.76 -15.50
CA GLU A 48 -18.55 15.83 -15.58
C GLU A 48 -19.75 15.46 -14.69
N PRO A 49 -20.22 16.37 -13.81
CA PRO A 49 -21.32 16.07 -12.91
C PRO A 49 -22.58 15.86 -13.76
N THR A 50 -22.92 14.60 -14.01
CA THR A 50 -24.23 14.24 -14.56
C THR A 50 -25.26 14.68 -13.52
N GLN A 51 -26.12 15.62 -13.92
CA GLN A 51 -27.19 16.17 -13.09
C GLN A 51 -27.96 15.03 -12.40
N ALA A 52 -27.94 15.02 -11.07
CA ALA A 52 -28.69 14.06 -10.29
C ALA A 52 -30.19 14.32 -10.46
N SER A 53 -30.90 13.30 -10.96
CA SER A 53 -32.35 13.18 -10.83
C SER A 53 -32.69 13.11 -9.35
N ASP A 54 -33.61 13.98 -8.95
CA ASP A 54 -34.22 14.06 -7.63
C ASP A 54 -34.93 12.74 -7.28
N CYS A 55 -34.49 12.05 -6.23
CA CYS A 55 -35.28 10.97 -5.61
C CYS A 55 -34.73 10.61 -4.21
N GLY A 56 -35.55 10.82 -3.18
CA GLY A 56 -35.58 9.94 -2.00
C GLY A 56 -35.20 10.59 -0.66
N THR A 57 -36.23 10.99 0.07
CA THR A 57 -36.26 11.52 1.46
C THR A 57 -35.80 10.51 2.51
N GLY A 58 -34.54 10.07 2.44
CA GLY A 58 -33.88 9.22 3.44
C GLY A 58 -32.42 9.60 3.74
N GLY A 59 -31.89 10.67 3.13
CA GLY A 59 -30.45 10.95 3.02
C GLY A 59 -29.85 12.04 3.91
N ASP A 60 -30.64 12.69 4.78
CA ASP A 60 -30.22 13.93 5.46
C ASP A 60 -29.05 13.73 6.44
N ARG A 61 -29.01 12.57 7.13
CA ARG A 61 -27.92 12.25 8.07
C ARG A 61 -26.61 11.92 7.36
N ASN A 62 -26.65 11.17 6.27
CA ASN A 62 -25.44 10.81 5.51
C ASN A 62 -24.81 12.05 4.87
N PHE A 63 -25.63 12.97 4.35
CA PHE A 63 -25.15 14.24 3.83
C PHE A 63 -24.39 15.03 4.92
N SER A 64 -25.00 15.16 6.11
CA SER A 64 -24.37 15.83 7.25
C SER A 64 -23.08 15.15 7.72
N ASP A 65 -23.02 13.82 7.69
CA ASP A 65 -21.81 13.06 8.03
C ASP A 65 -20.69 13.28 7.00
N VAL A 66 -21.00 13.33 5.69
CA VAL A 66 -20.01 13.58 4.64
C VAL A 66 -19.47 15.01 4.74
N GLU A 67 -20.34 15.99 4.92
CA GLU A 67 -19.92 17.38 5.12
C GLU A 67 -19.05 17.53 6.37
N SER A 68 -19.43 16.86 7.47
CA SER A 68 -18.64 16.83 8.71
C SER A 68 -17.30 16.13 8.52
N LEU A 69 -17.25 15.03 7.76
CA LEU A 69 -16.02 14.34 7.41
C LEU A 69 -15.07 15.25 6.59
N ALA A 70 -15.62 16.04 5.67
CA ALA A 70 -14.85 16.97 4.86
C ALA A 70 -14.30 18.14 5.69
N THR A 71 -15.16 18.80 6.45
CA THR A 71 -14.88 20.14 6.99
C THR A 71 -14.32 20.17 8.42
N ASN A 72 -14.54 19.11 9.21
CA ASN A 72 -14.22 19.13 10.64
C ASN A 72 -12.72 18.94 10.91
N LEU A 73 -12.13 19.73 11.80
CA LEU A 73 -10.70 19.65 12.12
C LEU A 73 -10.36 18.54 13.13
N ILE A 74 -11.36 17.99 13.81
CA ILE A 74 -11.19 17.02 14.90
C ILE A 74 -11.14 15.61 14.32
N LEU A 75 -9.99 14.94 14.46
CA LEU A 75 -9.77 13.56 14.03
C LEU A 75 -10.87 12.61 14.50
N GLY A 76 -11.27 12.70 15.77
CA GLY A 76 -12.29 11.85 16.35
C GLY A 76 -13.66 12.02 15.68
N VAL A 77 -13.98 13.22 15.19
CA VAL A 77 -15.21 13.48 14.45
C VAL A 77 -15.11 12.91 13.04
N LYS A 78 -14.03 13.21 12.30
CA LYS A 78 -13.80 12.62 10.96
C LYS A 78 -13.88 11.10 10.99
N TYR A 79 -13.23 10.46 11.96
CA TYR A 79 -13.30 9.01 12.14
C TYR A 79 -14.73 8.50 12.36
N ARG A 80 -15.51 9.15 13.24
CA ARG A 80 -16.90 8.74 13.51
C ARG A 80 -17.78 8.87 12.28
N CYS A 81 -17.69 9.98 11.56
CA CYS A 81 -18.44 10.19 10.31
C CYS A 81 -18.07 9.14 9.26
N LEU A 82 -16.78 8.86 9.08
CA LEU A 82 -16.34 7.82 8.13
C LEU A 82 -16.85 6.42 8.52
N VAL A 83 -16.86 6.09 9.81
CA VAL A 83 -17.45 4.83 10.31
C VAL A 83 -18.96 4.79 10.04
N SER A 84 -19.69 5.88 10.29
CA SER A 84 -21.13 6.01 10.00
C SER A 84 -21.45 5.77 8.52
N ILE A 85 -20.61 6.31 7.63
CA ILE A 85 -20.77 6.17 6.17
C ILE A 85 -20.49 4.74 5.70
N LEU A 86 -19.45 4.09 6.23
CA LEU A 86 -18.90 2.85 5.66
C LEU A 86 -19.31 1.57 6.40
N VAL A 87 -19.64 1.63 7.69
CA VAL A 87 -19.70 0.45 8.57
C VAL A 87 -21.09 0.26 9.16
N GLY A 88 -21.68 -0.91 8.98
CA GLY A 88 -22.97 -1.26 9.55
C GLY A 88 -23.77 -2.24 8.68
N GLU A 89 -24.93 -2.64 9.17
CA GLU A 89 -25.88 -3.41 8.35
C GLU A 89 -26.36 -2.57 7.16
N GLY A 90 -26.35 -3.15 5.95
CA GLY A 90 -26.67 -2.43 4.72
C GLY A 90 -25.51 -1.60 4.13
N HIS A 91 -24.37 -1.48 4.82
CA HIS A 91 -23.17 -0.81 4.30
C HIS A 91 -22.13 -1.79 3.74
N ALA A 92 -21.08 -1.27 3.09
CA ALA A 92 -20.05 -2.08 2.45
C ALA A 92 -19.17 -2.87 3.44
N PHE A 93 -19.06 -2.41 4.70
CA PHE A 93 -18.18 -2.98 5.70
C PHE A 93 -18.93 -3.43 6.96
N ALA A 94 -18.58 -4.61 7.47
CA ALA A 94 -19.24 -5.21 8.61
C ALA A 94 -18.77 -4.65 9.95
N LYS A 95 -17.48 -4.27 10.04
CA LYS A 95 -16.87 -3.78 11.28
C LYS A 95 -15.58 -3.02 11.06
N SER A 96 -15.27 -2.13 12.02
CA SER A 96 -13.97 -1.52 12.19
C SER A 96 -13.20 -2.12 13.38
N ARG A 97 -11.86 -2.14 13.28
CA ARG A 97 -10.93 -2.58 14.34
C ARG A 97 -9.63 -1.78 14.27
N LYS A 98 -8.90 -1.71 15.40
CA LYS A 98 -7.53 -1.17 15.40
C LYS A 98 -6.63 -2.01 14.51
N GLY A 99 -5.74 -1.33 13.78
CA GLY A 99 -4.76 -1.93 12.89
C GLY A 99 -3.69 -2.78 13.59
N SER A 100 -2.97 -3.55 12.77
CA SER A 100 -1.91 -4.46 13.18
C SER A 100 -0.56 -3.75 13.25
N PRO A 101 0.38 -4.18 14.12
CA PRO A 101 1.77 -3.77 14.00
C PRO A 101 2.36 -4.14 12.63
N PHE A 102 3.37 -3.37 12.23
CA PHE A 102 4.29 -3.70 11.16
C PHE A 102 5.38 -4.63 11.71
N PHE A 103 5.60 -5.74 11.01
CA PHE A 103 6.58 -6.75 11.39
C PHE A 103 7.79 -6.72 10.46
N PHE A 104 8.98 -6.83 11.04
CA PHE A 104 10.23 -6.99 10.32
C PHE A 104 11.10 -8.01 11.05
N ALA A 105 11.74 -8.92 10.32
CA ALA A 105 12.51 -10.03 10.88
C ALA A 105 11.72 -10.84 11.93
N GLY A 106 10.41 -11.04 11.68
CA GLY A 106 9.50 -11.75 12.59
C GLY A 106 9.11 -10.98 13.87
N ARG A 107 9.58 -9.75 14.07
CA ARG A 107 9.30 -8.95 15.27
C ARG A 107 8.40 -7.75 14.94
N PRO A 108 7.47 -7.35 15.83
CA PRO A 108 6.76 -6.09 15.67
C PRO A 108 7.73 -4.93 15.92
N VAL A 109 8.08 -4.19 14.86
CA VAL A 109 9.05 -3.07 14.94
C VAL A 109 8.37 -1.71 15.04
N HIS A 110 7.11 -1.62 14.61
CA HIS A 110 6.32 -0.40 14.70
C HIS A 110 4.83 -0.71 14.81
N ARG A 111 4.08 0.14 15.50
CA ARG A 111 2.62 0.01 15.61
C ARG A 111 1.93 1.27 15.08
N PRO A 112 1.60 1.31 13.78
CA PRO A 112 0.94 2.48 13.22
C PRO A 112 -0.46 2.69 13.82
N HIS A 113 -0.84 3.95 14.01
CA HIS A 113 -2.18 4.38 14.40
C HIS A 113 -3.09 4.41 13.18
N TYR A 114 -3.72 3.27 12.87
CA TYR A 114 -4.69 3.17 11.78
C TYR A 114 -5.84 2.24 12.16
N THR A 115 -6.96 2.40 11.47
CA THR A 115 -8.14 1.54 11.57
C THR A 115 -8.19 0.59 10.38
N VAL A 116 -8.72 -0.61 10.59
CA VAL A 116 -9.02 -1.57 9.54
C VAL A 116 -10.53 -1.77 9.45
N PHE A 117 -11.10 -1.52 8.28
CA PHE A 117 -12.46 -1.87 7.92
C PHE A 117 -12.48 -3.26 7.28
N ARG A 118 -13.35 -4.13 7.77
CA ARG A 118 -13.53 -5.49 7.24
C ARG A 118 -14.80 -5.57 6.43
N ARG A 119 -14.68 -6.02 5.18
CA ARG A 119 -15.83 -6.22 4.28
C ARG A 119 -16.72 -7.37 4.76
N HIS A 120 -17.98 -7.32 4.35
CA HIS A 120 -18.89 -8.47 4.43
C HIS A 120 -18.39 -9.62 3.55
N GLY A 121 -18.73 -10.85 3.91
CA GLY A 121 -18.34 -12.06 3.19
C GLY A 121 -17.06 -12.73 3.68
N GLN A 122 -16.72 -13.85 3.03
CA GLN A 122 -15.53 -14.63 3.37
C GLN A 122 -14.28 -14.00 2.75
N PRO A 123 -13.19 -13.78 3.54
CA PRO A 123 -11.97 -13.16 3.05
C PRO A 123 -11.35 -13.86 1.83
N ASN A 124 -11.39 -15.19 1.81
CA ASN A 124 -10.80 -15.99 0.72
C ASN A 124 -11.55 -15.77 -0.61
N ASP A 125 -12.88 -15.62 -0.58
CA ASP A 125 -13.67 -15.39 -1.78
C ASP A 125 -13.44 -13.99 -2.35
N LEU A 126 -13.28 -13.00 -1.47
CA LEU A 126 -12.95 -11.63 -1.88
C LEU A 126 -11.56 -11.58 -2.52
N ALA A 127 -10.58 -12.22 -1.89
CA ALA A 127 -9.21 -12.29 -2.42
C ALA A 127 -9.16 -12.97 -3.80
N ARG A 128 -9.93 -14.06 -4.00
CA ARG A 128 -10.06 -14.73 -5.31
C ARG A 128 -10.67 -13.84 -6.39
N LYS A 129 -11.55 -12.92 -6.01
CA LYS A 129 -12.17 -11.92 -6.91
C LYS A 129 -11.27 -10.68 -7.12
N GLY A 130 -10.05 -10.67 -6.60
CA GLY A 130 -9.15 -9.53 -6.67
C GLY A 130 -9.59 -8.33 -5.81
N SER A 131 -10.55 -8.52 -4.91
CA SER A 131 -11.06 -7.50 -4.02
C SER A 131 -10.40 -7.59 -2.65
N PRO A 132 -9.78 -6.51 -2.13
CA PRO A 132 -9.14 -6.56 -0.82
C PRO A 132 -10.19 -6.77 0.30
N PRO A 133 -10.00 -7.79 1.17
CA PRO A 133 -10.96 -8.08 2.23
C PRO A 133 -10.90 -7.06 3.38
N LEU A 134 -9.79 -6.33 3.47
CA LEU A 134 -9.48 -5.36 4.52
C LEU A 134 -9.04 -4.04 3.88
N ILE A 135 -9.57 -2.93 4.37
CA ILE A 135 -9.20 -1.56 3.96
C ILE A 135 -8.67 -0.83 5.19
N GLY A 136 -7.56 -0.11 5.03
CA GLY A 136 -6.99 0.75 6.07
C GLY A 136 -7.61 2.14 6.05
N TYR A 137 -7.67 2.79 7.21
CA TYR A 137 -7.93 4.21 7.37
C TYR A 137 -6.92 4.83 8.34
N LEU A 138 -6.30 5.92 7.91
CA LEU A 138 -5.33 6.70 8.67
C LEU A 138 -5.75 8.17 8.64
N HIS A 139 -5.64 8.86 9.77
CA HIS A 139 -5.76 10.31 9.79
C HIS A 139 -4.37 10.90 9.94
N TYR A 140 -3.93 11.74 9.00
CA TYR A 140 -2.54 12.17 8.88
C TYR A 140 -2.03 12.93 10.12
N THR A 141 -2.92 13.57 10.88
CA THR A 141 -2.50 14.24 12.13
C THR A 141 -1.92 13.29 13.17
N ASP A 142 -2.31 12.01 13.16
CA ASP A 142 -1.69 11.00 14.03
C ASP A 142 -0.19 10.86 13.69
N VAL A 143 0.15 10.87 12.40
CA VAL A 143 1.55 10.78 11.95
C VAL A 143 2.35 12.00 12.41
N THR A 144 1.79 13.20 12.24
CA THR A 144 2.46 14.42 12.69
C THR A 144 2.59 14.48 14.22
N GLY A 145 1.57 14.02 14.95
CA GLY A 145 1.56 13.95 16.40
C GLY A 145 2.59 12.95 16.93
N ASP A 146 2.64 11.75 16.36
CA ASP A 146 3.61 10.71 16.71
C ASP A 146 5.05 11.19 16.48
N ARG A 147 5.32 11.86 15.35
CA ARG A 147 6.65 12.45 15.07
C ARG A 147 7.04 13.53 16.08
N LEU A 148 6.10 14.37 16.50
CA LEU A 148 6.35 15.38 17.53
C LEU A 148 6.67 14.74 18.88
N ASN A 149 5.87 13.75 19.28
CA ASN A 149 6.01 13.05 20.55
C ASN A 149 7.36 12.31 20.65
N GLU A 150 7.82 11.71 19.55
CA GLU A 150 9.09 10.97 19.50
C GLU A 150 10.33 11.84 19.76
N PHE A 151 10.21 13.16 19.53
CA PHE A 151 11.26 14.13 19.78
C PHE A 151 10.91 15.10 20.91
N GLU A 152 9.92 14.78 21.74
CA GLU A 152 9.49 15.66 22.83
C GLU A 152 10.65 15.88 23.82
N PRO A 153 11.08 17.12 24.05
CA PRO A 153 12.18 17.38 24.96
C PRO A 153 11.75 17.08 26.40
N CYS A 154 12.65 16.48 27.18
CA CYS A 154 12.45 16.40 28.62
C CYS A 154 12.36 17.83 29.19
N PRO A 155 11.40 18.10 30.10
CA PRO A 155 11.38 19.33 30.87
C PRO A 155 12.70 19.50 31.62
N ASP A 156 13.09 20.74 31.91
CA ASP A 156 14.24 20.95 32.79
C ASP A 156 13.91 20.50 34.23
N PRO A 157 14.91 20.33 35.12
CA PRO A 157 14.67 19.89 36.49
C PRO A 157 13.76 20.81 37.32
N SER A 158 13.58 22.07 36.89
CA SER A 158 12.68 23.04 37.50
C SER A 158 11.27 23.05 36.89
N GLY A 159 11.00 22.16 35.93
CA GLY A 159 9.73 22.06 35.22
C GLY A 159 9.51 23.16 34.18
N ARG A 160 10.51 23.99 33.86
CA ARG A 160 10.36 25.03 32.84
C ARG A 160 10.49 24.41 31.45
N LEU A 161 9.90 25.12 30.48
CA LEU A 161 9.92 24.73 29.08
C LEU A 161 11.34 24.78 28.52
N ASN A 162 11.77 23.66 27.95
CA ASN A 162 13.06 23.54 27.27
C ASN A 162 12.98 24.08 25.84
N PHE A 163 13.10 25.40 25.68
CA PHE A 163 12.99 26.06 24.36
C PHE A 163 14.05 25.58 23.36
N ILE A 164 15.27 25.28 23.84
CA ILE A 164 16.35 24.75 22.98
C ILE A 164 15.96 23.35 22.49
N GLY A 165 15.48 22.50 23.38
CA GLY A 165 14.95 21.17 23.06
C GLY A 165 13.79 21.24 22.06
N ALA A 166 12.86 22.18 22.25
CA ALA A 166 11.74 22.39 21.32
C ALA A 166 12.23 22.83 19.93
N SER A 167 13.27 23.67 19.85
CA SER A 167 13.88 24.06 18.57
C SER A 167 14.54 22.87 17.87
N ILE A 168 15.25 22.01 18.61
CA ILE A 168 15.87 20.78 18.07
C ILE A 168 14.78 19.82 17.59
N ARG A 169 13.71 19.61 18.38
CA ARG A 169 12.54 18.82 18.01
C ARG A 169 11.98 19.27 16.66
N ASN A 170 11.68 20.56 16.53
CA ASN A 170 11.09 21.13 15.32
C ASN A 170 12.01 20.93 14.09
N LYS A 171 13.33 21.11 14.26
CA LYS A 171 14.31 20.84 13.19
C LYS A 171 14.32 19.37 12.77
N ARG A 172 14.28 18.43 13.72
CA ARG A 172 14.25 16.98 13.43
C ARG A 172 12.95 16.57 12.74
N VAL A 173 11.80 17.04 13.23
CA VAL A 173 10.50 16.79 12.60
C VAL A 173 10.48 17.33 11.16
N ALA A 174 11.01 18.52 10.92
CA ALA A 174 11.09 19.11 9.58
C ALA A 174 11.99 18.31 8.62
N GLN A 175 13.00 17.59 9.12
CA GLN A 175 13.87 16.74 8.29
C GLN A 175 13.19 15.45 7.84
N ILE A 176 12.25 14.93 8.63
CA ILE A 176 11.55 13.67 8.34
C ILE A 176 10.16 13.87 7.74
N THR A 177 9.58 15.07 7.89
CA THR A 177 8.27 15.39 7.32
C THR A 177 8.46 15.73 5.85
N PRO A 178 7.76 15.05 4.93
CA PRO A 178 7.83 15.40 3.52
C PRO A 178 7.27 16.80 3.26
N LYS A 179 7.71 17.42 2.16
CA LYS A 179 7.16 18.71 1.70
C LYS A 179 5.70 18.57 1.28
N ASP A 180 5.40 17.52 0.55
CA ASP A 180 4.04 17.09 0.23
C ASP A 180 3.65 15.95 1.17
N TRP A 181 2.63 16.19 1.98
CA TRP A 181 2.14 15.20 2.94
C TRP A 181 1.43 14.01 2.26
N THR A 182 1.02 14.15 1.01
CA THR A 182 0.36 13.09 0.25
C THR A 182 1.35 12.02 -0.23
N GLU A 183 2.63 12.34 -0.26
CA GLU A 183 3.71 11.40 -0.60
C GLU A 183 4.48 10.93 0.65
N ASP A 184 3.83 10.91 1.82
CA ASP A 184 4.51 10.52 3.05
C ASP A 184 4.93 9.04 3.03
N PRO A 185 6.24 8.74 3.14
CA PRO A 185 6.74 7.36 3.17
C PRO A 185 6.17 6.50 4.27
N TYR A 186 5.64 7.12 5.33
CA TYR A 186 4.97 6.40 6.40
C TYR A 186 3.75 5.59 5.92
N TYR A 187 3.07 6.02 4.84
CA TYR A 187 1.96 5.26 4.27
C TYR A 187 2.38 3.87 3.81
N VAL A 188 3.61 3.72 3.32
CA VAL A 188 4.16 2.42 2.90
C VAL A 188 4.21 1.46 4.08
N CYS A 189 4.62 1.94 5.26
CA CYS A 189 4.62 1.12 6.48
C CYS A 189 3.21 0.62 6.83
N VAL A 190 2.21 1.48 6.72
CA VAL A 190 0.82 1.14 7.03
C VAL A 190 0.28 0.11 6.03
N MET A 191 0.56 0.30 4.74
CA MET A 191 0.14 -0.64 3.70
C MET A 191 0.84 -2.00 3.83
N LEU A 192 2.13 -2.04 4.16
CA LEU A 192 2.84 -3.29 4.46
C LEU A 192 2.23 -3.99 5.69
N ALA A 193 1.93 -3.26 6.76
CA ALA A 193 1.28 -3.82 7.95
C ALA A 193 -0.12 -4.40 7.61
N LEU A 194 -0.85 -3.77 6.69
CA LEU A 194 -2.13 -4.25 6.19
C LEU A 194 -1.97 -5.54 5.37
N ALA A 195 -1.01 -5.61 4.44
CA ALA A 195 -0.73 -6.83 3.68
C ALA A 195 -0.30 -8.01 4.58
N GLN A 196 0.56 -7.76 5.57
CA GLN A 196 0.94 -8.77 6.57
C GLN A 196 -0.27 -9.26 7.39
N LEU A 197 -1.21 -8.37 7.69
CA LEU A 197 -2.46 -8.74 8.35
C LEU A 197 -3.33 -9.61 7.46
N GLN A 198 -3.46 -9.30 6.16
CA GLN A 198 -4.18 -10.10 5.20
C GLN A 198 -3.56 -11.51 5.06
N GLU A 199 -2.25 -11.61 4.90
CA GLU A 199 -1.52 -12.89 4.79
C GLU A 199 -1.75 -13.80 6.00
N ARG A 200 -1.86 -13.25 7.21
CA ARG A 200 -2.17 -14.01 8.44
C ARG A 200 -3.63 -14.44 8.55
N LYS A 201 -4.54 -13.78 7.84
CA LYS A 201 -5.99 -13.99 7.94
C LYS A 201 -6.57 -14.84 6.81
N LEU A 202 -5.86 -14.99 5.70
CA LEU A 202 -6.25 -15.86 4.60
C LEU A 202 -5.79 -17.30 4.83
N ASP A 203 -6.67 -18.24 4.49
CA ASP A 203 -6.38 -19.66 4.54
C ASP A 203 -5.59 -20.11 3.30
N SER A 204 -5.08 -21.33 3.33
CA SER A 204 -4.40 -21.93 2.19
C SER A 204 -5.40 -22.34 1.08
N PRO A 205 -5.03 -22.24 -0.21
CA PRO A 205 -3.79 -21.66 -0.73
C PRO A 205 -3.78 -20.13 -0.63
N LYS A 206 -2.64 -19.58 -0.21
CA LYS A 206 -2.46 -18.13 -0.07
C LYS A 206 -2.19 -17.48 -1.43
N PRO A 207 -2.65 -16.24 -1.64
CA PRO A 207 -2.41 -15.53 -2.88
C PRO A 207 -0.94 -15.13 -3.03
N ILE A 208 -0.50 -14.97 -4.27
CA ILE A 208 0.86 -14.52 -4.62
C ILE A 208 0.97 -12.99 -4.44
N ILE A 209 -0.14 -12.27 -4.52
CA ILE A 209 -0.24 -10.81 -4.40
C ILE A 209 -1.30 -10.45 -3.36
N TYR A 210 -0.98 -9.47 -2.53
CA TYR A 210 -1.85 -8.88 -1.52
C TYR A 210 -2.10 -7.41 -1.85
N THR A 211 -3.33 -7.07 -2.18
CA THR A 211 -3.71 -5.67 -2.41
C THR A 211 -3.99 -4.98 -1.09
N SER A 212 -3.23 -3.92 -0.79
CA SER A 212 -3.50 -3.02 0.33
C SER A 212 -4.12 -1.73 -0.18
N ARG A 213 -5.26 -1.35 0.40
CA ARG A 213 -5.90 -0.05 0.20
C ARG A 213 -5.92 0.74 1.49
N LEU A 214 -5.56 2.01 1.42
CA LEU A 214 -5.48 2.91 2.56
C LEU A 214 -6.20 4.21 2.24
N LEU A 215 -7.25 4.52 2.99
CA LEU A 215 -7.84 5.85 3.03
C LEU A 215 -7.03 6.74 3.97
N VAL A 216 -6.73 7.96 3.52
CA VAL A 216 -6.10 8.98 4.33
C VAL A 216 -6.89 10.27 4.29
N THR A 217 -7.16 10.82 5.47
CA THR A 217 -7.69 12.17 5.63
C THR A 217 -6.66 13.06 6.31
N ASN A 218 -6.72 14.35 6.02
CA ASN A 218 -5.98 15.38 6.73
C ASN A 218 -6.98 16.34 7.38
N ALA A 219 -6.61 16.92 8.53
CA ALA A 219 -7.46 17.91 9.19
C ALA A 219 -7.64 19.17 8.32
N LEU A 220 -6.61 19.55 7.57
CA LEU A 220 -6.61 20.75 6.76
C LEU A 220 -7.13 20.53 5.33
N ASP A 221 -7.16 19.28 4.86
CA ASP A 221 -7.75 18.96 3.56
C ASP A 221 -9.26 18.79 3.70
N LYS A 222 -9.98 19.70 3.04
CA LYS A 222 -11.44 19.76 3.01
C LYS A 222 -12.00 19.42 1.63
N GLU A 223 -11.13 19.24 0.64
CA GLU A 223 -11.52 18.99 -0.74
C GLU A 223 -11.51 17.51 -1.05
N TYR A 224 -10.51 16.78 -0.55
CA TYR A 224 -10.29 15.38 -0.90
C TYR A 224 -10.13 14.45 0.30
N ILE A 225 -10.63 13.22 0.14
CA ILE A 225 -10.09 12.05 0.83
C ILE A 225 -9.14 11.34 -0.13
N HIS A 226 -8.01 10.85 0.38
CA HIS A 226 -6.98 10.24 -0.43
C HIS A 226 -7.08 8.72 -0.34
N LEU A 227 -7.10 8.05 -1.49
CA LEU A 227 -7.07 6.60 -1.58
C LEU A 227 -5.71 6.18 -2.14
N TYR A 228 -4.97 5.39 -1.37
CA TYR A 228 -3.74 4.74 -1.80
C TYR A 228 -4.00 3.26 -2.04
N GLU A 229 -3.47 2.73 -3.13
CA GLU A 229 -3.54 1.31 -3.46
C GLU A 229 -2.14 0.79 -3.83
N VAL A 230 -1.82 -0.41 -3.35
CA VAL A 230 -0.55 -1.07 -3.63
C VAL A 230 -0.72 -2.58 -3.71
N GLU A 231 -0.07 -3.20 -4.70
CA GLU A 231 -0.01 -4.65 -4.87
C GLU A 231 1.30 -5.18 -4.26
N ILE A 232 1.22 -5.92 -3.15
CA ILE A 232 2.39 -6.39 -2.41
C ILE A 232 2.56 -7.89 -2.66
N SER A 233 3.71 -8.30 -3.19
CA SER A 233 3.99 -9.71 -3.45
C SER A 233 4.21 -10.51 -2.15
N ALA A 234 3.81 -11.77 -2.16
CA ALA A 234 4.08 -12.72 -1.08
C ALA A 234 5.60 -12.85 -0.83
N ARG A 235 6.41 -12.75 -1.90
CA ARG A 235 7.87 -12.74 -1.82
C ARG A 235 8.40 -11.54 -1.03
N LEU A 236 7.86 -10.34 -1.24
CA LEU A 236 8.24 -9.17 -0.45
C LEU A 236 7.91 -9.34 1.03
N LEU A 237 6.73 -9.91 1.35
CA LEU A 237 6.37 -10.21 2.74
C LEU A 237 7.28 -11.27 3.37
N GLU A 238 7.68 -12.28 2.60
CA GLU A 238 8.65 -13.30 3.01
C GLU A 238 10.01 -12.68 3.31
N ASP A 239 10.50 -11.81 2.42
CA ASP A 239 11.77 -11.11 2.59
C ASP A 239 11.76 -10.21 3.82
N LEU A 240 10.66 -9.48 4.07
CA LEU A 240 10.50 -8.68 5.29
C LEU A 240 10.47 -9.55 6.55
N ARG A 241 9.94 -10.78 6.47
CA ARG A 241 9.92 -11.74 7.58
C ARG A 241 11.30 -12.35 7.82
N ASN A 242 12.04 -12.65 6.76
CA ASN A 242 13.33 -13.36 6.78
C ASN A 242 14.42 -12.60 5.99
N PRO A 243 14.78 -11.37 6.37
CA PRO A 243 15.56 -10.48 5.51
C PRO A 243 17.03 -10.90 5.35
N THR A 244 17.52 -11.81 6.21
CA THR A 244 18.85 -12.43 6.06
C THR A 244 18.93 -13.38 4.87
N ASN A 245 17.79 -13.96 4.47
CA ASN A 245 17.68 -14.96 3.41
C ASN A 245 17.30 -14.33 2.05
N ALA A 246 16.86 -13.06 2.06
CA ALA A 246 16.54 -12.24 0.90
C ALA A 246 17.80 -11.85 0.11
N THR A 247 18.37 -12.84 -0.60
CA THR A 247 19.58 -12.72 -1.41
C THR A 247 19.32 -12.19 -2.81
N GLU A 248 18.09 -12.37 -3.30
CA GLU A 248 17.62 -11.85 -4.57
C GLU A 248 17.01 -10.46 -4.39
N TYR A 249 17.00 -9.69 -5.48
CA TYR A 249 16.28 -8.42 -5.48
C TYR A 249 14.78 -8.68 -5.57
N THR A 250 14.04 -8.12 -4.62
CA THR A 250 12.58 -8.10 -4.67
C THR A 250 12.13 -6.69 -4.97
N LYS A 251 11.41 -6.54 -6.08
CA LYS A 251 10.85 -5.27 -6.51
C LYS A 251 9.84 -4.79 -5.48
N TRP A 252 10.04 -3.57 -4.99
CA TRP A 252 9.03 -2.88 -4.21
C TRP A 252 7.96 -2.30 -5.13
N PRO A 253 6.69 -2.33 -4.71
CA PRO A 253 5.60 -1.89 -5.56
C PRO A 253 5.50 -0.36 -5.62
N ASN A 254 4.94 0.13 -6.72
CA ASN A 254 4.50 1.52 -6.81
C ASN A 254 3.15 1.68 -6.13
N ILE A 255 2.92 2.87 -5.61
CA ILE A 255 1.72 3.22 -4.85
C ILE A 255 0.86 4.09 -5.73
N ARG A 256 -0.30 3.56 -6.10
CA ARG A 256 -1.30 4.33 -6.83
C ARG A 256 -2.01 5.25 -5.85
N HIS A 257 -2.02 6.54 -6.14
CA HIS A 257 -2.69 7.55 -5.35
C HIS A 257 -3.85 8.14 -6.16
N LYS A 258 -5.05 8.08 -5.60
CA LYS A 258 -6.25 8.71 -6.15
C LYS A 258 -6.81 9.73 -5.16
N LYS A 259 -7.15 10.92 -5.66
CA LYS A 259 -7.85 11.97 -4.91
C LYS A 259 -9.35 11.83 -5.16
N LEU A 260 -10.12 11.65 -4.09
CA LEU A 260 -11.58 11.51 -4.17
C LEU A 260 -12.23 12.77 -3.60
N PRO A 261 -12.87 13.60 -4.43
CA PRO A 261 -13.45 14.85 -3.96
C PRO A 261 -14.64 14.58 -3.06
N PHE A 262 -14.72 15.28 -1.92
CA PHE A 262 -15.87 15.19 -1.02
C PHE A 262 -17.14 15.67 -1.72
N ALA A 263 -17.08 16.83 -2.38
CA ALA A 263 -18.18 17.33 -3.18
C ALA A 263 -18.34 16.53 -4.50
N PRO A 264 -19.57 16.32 -4.98
CA PRO A 264 -20.84 16.56 -4.31
C PRO A 264 -21.08 15.58 -3.15
N TYR A 265 -21.53 16.09 -1.99
CA TYR A 265 -21.70 15.26 -0.78
C TYR A 265 -22.79 14.21 -0.94
N ALA A 266 -23.85 14.52 -1.71
CA ALA A 266 -24.97 13.61 -1.92
C ALA A 266 -24.57 12.28 -2.58
N THR A 267 -23.57 12.29 -3.46
CA THR A 267 -23.10 11.09 -4.18
C THR A 267 -21.80 10.53 -3.62
N PHE A 268 -21.22 11.18 -2.59
CA PHE A 268 -19.91 10.82 -2.07
C PHE A 268 -19.87 9.38 -1.56
N THR A 269 -20.88 8.94 -0.81
CA THR A 269 -20.95 7.58 -0.25
C THR A 269 -20.87 6.51 -1.34
N ASP A 270 -21.63 6.67 -2.43
CA ASP A 270 -21.62 5.72 -3.53
C ASP A 270 -20.27 5.74 -4.27
N ARG A 271 -19.70 6.94 -4.49
CA ARG A 271 -18.39 7.09 -5.12
C ARG A 271 -17.29 6.43 -4.30
N ILE A 272 -17.19 6.71 -2.99
CA ILE A 272 -16.15 6.12 -2.14
C ILE A 272 -16.34 4.60 -2.01
N VAL A 273 -17.57 4.12 -1.83
CA VAL A 273 -17.82 2.67 -1.73
C VAL A 273 -17.41 1.98 -3.01
N THR A 274 -17.78 2.52 -4.19
CA THR A 274 -17.43 1.96 -5.49
C THR A 274 -15.93 1.74 -5.64
N GLU A 275 -15.12 2.75 -5.32
CA GLU A 275 -13.66 2.66 -5.37
C GLU A 275 -13.10 1.62 -4.38
N LEU A 276 -13.65 1.60 -3.16
CA LEU A 276 -13.19 0.67 -2.13
C LEU A 276 -13.56 -0.78 -2.41
N VAL A 277 -14.66 -1.02 -3.13
CA VAL A 277 -15.16 -2.36 -3.42
C VAL A 277 -14.67 -2.94 -4.73
N ALA A 278 -14.24 -2.08 -5.66
CA ALA A 278 -13.75 -2.45 -6.98
C ALA A 278 -12.66 -3.54 -6.91
N PRO A 279 -12.59 -4.47 -7.87
CA PRO A 279 -11.41 -5.31 -8.03
C PRO A 279 -10.13 -4.48 -8.19
N SER A 280 -8.99 -5.03 -7.80
CA SER A 280 -7.70 -4.41 -8.05
C SER A 280 -7.50 -4.31 -9.56
N HIS A 281 -7.06 -3.15 -10.06
CA HIS A 281 -6.71 -3.04 -11.47
C HIS A 281 -5.37 -3.74 -11.67
N PRO A 282 -5.28 -4.76 -12.55
CA PRO A 282 -3.98 -5.32 -12.87
C PRO A 282 -3.12 -4.22 -13.48
N ASN A 283 -1.96 -3.98 -12.88
CA ASN A 283 -0.91 -3.25 -13.58
C ASN A 283 -0.70 -3.94 -14.94
N SER A 284 -0.74 -3.18 -16.02
CA SER A 284 -0.49 -3.69 -17.36
C SER A 284 0.86 -4.40 -17.41
N SER A 285 0.86 -5.56 -18.09
CA SER A 285 1.95 -6.48 -18.43
C SER A 285 2.29 -7.59 -17.41
N PRO A 286 2.16 -8.88 -17.78
CA PRO A 286 3.01 -9.92 -17.21
C PRO A 286 4.48 -9.63 -17.54
N PRO A 287 5.46 -10.22 -16.83
CA PRO A 287 6.85 -10.15 -17.26
C PRO A 287 6.98 -10.93 -18.57
N ASP A 288 7.09 -10.21 -19.69
CA ASP A 288 7.49 -10.80 -20.96
C ASP A 288 8.92 -11.37 -20.84
N ASP A 289 9.03 -12.61 -21.32
CA ASP A 289 10.22 -13.30 -21.79
C ASP A 289 11.39 -13.55 -20.83
N MET A 290 11.29 -14.67 -20.11
CA MET A 290 12.37 -15.66 -20.07
C MET A 290 11.96 -16.93 -20.81
N ASN A 291 11.52 -16.79 -22.07
CA ASN A 291 11.60 -17.90 -23.02
C ASN A 291 13.04 -17.95 -23.56
N GLY A 292 13.92 -18.50 -22.73
CA GLY A 292 15.21 -19.00 -23.16
C GLY A 292 14.98 -20.07 -24.20
N VAL A 293 15.23 -19.71 -25.45
CA VAL A 293 15.29 -20.57 -26.63
C VAL A 293 16.12 -21.82 -26.31
N ILE A 294 15.45 -22.94 -26.05
CA ILE A 294 16.04 -24.27 -26.19
C ILE A 294 15.88 -24.62 -27.66
N MET A 295 16.95 -24.43 -28.43
CA MET A 295 17.07 -24.94 -29.80
C MET A 295 16.95 -26.47 -29.77
N HIS A 296 15.75 -26.98 -29.98
CA HIS A 296 15.58 -28.37 -30.41
C HIS A 296 16.04 -28.49 -31.86
N GLY A 297 17.18 -29.15 -32.05
CA GLY A 297 17.76 -29.44 -33.35
C GLY A 297 16.75 -30.15 -34.25
N ALA A 298 16.31 -29.45 -35.29
CA ALA A 298 15.49 -30.03 -36.35
C ALA A 298 16.34 -31.00 -37.18
N LYS A 299 15.91 -32.27 -37.14
CA LYS A 299 16.24 -33.33 -38.10
C LYS A 299 16.05 -32.80 -39.52
N ARG A 300 17.13 -32.81 -40.31
CA ARG A 300 17.05 -32.65 -41.77
C ARG A 300 16.35 -33.87 -42.36
N ALA A 301 15.35 -33.62 -43.19
CA ALA A 301 14.74 -34.63 -44.04
C ALA A 301 15.65 -34.91 -45.23
N LEU A 302 15.59 -36.19 -45.62
CA LEU A 302 16.29 -36.90 -46.67
C LEU A 302 16.08 -36.25 -48.05
N ASP A 303 17.18 -35.99 -48.76
CA ASP A 303 17.17 -36.01 -50.23
C ASP A 303 17.69 -37.37 -50.69
N GLN A 304 16.98 -37.89 -51.68
CA GLN A 304 17.06 -39.20 -52.27
C GLN A 304 17.97 -39.13 -53.49
N GLU A 305 19.04 -39.93 -53.57
CA GLU A 305 19.36 -40.71 -54.77
C GLU A 305 20.60 -41.63 -54.64
N SER A 306 20.32 -42.90 -54.92
CA SER A 306 21.09 -43.80 -55.78
C SER A 306 22.31 -44.58 -55.26
N SER A 307 22.14 -45.89 -55.46
CA SER A 307 23.14 -46.88 -55.88
C SER A 307 23.90 -47.67 -54.79
N GLU A 308 23.58 -48.98 -54.83
CA GLU A 308 24.53 -50.09 -54.82
C GLU A 308 25.06 -50.66 -53.50
N GLN A 309 24.37 -51.75 -53.13
CA GLN A 309 24.91 -53.10 -52.92
C GLN A 309 25.96 -53.40 -51.82
N CYS A 310 25.67 -54.56 -51.22
CA CYS A 310 26.61 -55.57 -50.69
C CYS A 310 26.96 -55.56 -49.19
N LYS A 311 26.21 -56.42 -48.48
CA LYS A 311 26.71 -57.65 -47.82
C LYS A 311 27.60 -57.53 -46.56
N VAL A 312 27.09 -58.22 -45.53
CA VAL A 312 27.79 -59.17 -44.60
C VAL A 312 27.98 -58.72 -43.13
N ARG A 313 27.11 -59.30 -42.28
CA ARG A 313 27.35 -60.00 -40.99
C ARG A 313 28.78 -59.99 -40.38
N ARG A 314 28.86 -59.62 -39.09
CA ARG A 314 29.20 -60.47 -37.90
C ARG A 314 29.44 -59.56 -36.67
N THR A 315 28.71 -59.75 -35.56
CA THR A 315 29.17 -60.36 -34.27
C THR A 315 30.58 -59.92 -33.87
N SER A 316 30.81 -59.30 -32.72
CA SER A 316 30.34 -59.67 -31.37
C SER A 316 30.33 -58.48 -30.43
#